data_AF-A0AB37GDG1-F1
#
_entry.id   AF-A0AB37GDG1-F1
#
_cell.length_a   1.000
_cell.length_b   1.000
_cell.length_c   1.000
_cell.angle_alpha   90.00
_cell.angle_beta   90.00
_cell.angle_gamma   90.00
#
_symmetry.space_group_name_H-M   'P 1'
#
loop_
_entity.id
_entity.type
_entity.pdbx_description
1 polymer ?
#
loop_
_entity_poly.entity_id
_entity_poly.type
_entity_poly.pdbx_seq_one_letter_code
_entity_poly.pdbx_strand_id
1 'polypeptide(L)'
;MLKNSANDMGSTAQEIARLTAQLEERTLRLEEVSARLEAMEALLDEQEAATENLQAENDSLNDRIDELKMCNDDLHLSLAQSEEDRIDAYAYKAQLEKFYATPRNQEPVGIDIDSIPTPSSVVEIIEILKDTDTYGELTKYIVLTDAEKALANAAILDQKDHLDIYAQNLWETVVVLHDYVKECVEYGFQGNLHMYLLDKGVHGRQLAPNRHKANESETVRSNPKRRRERTFPVPKEVDAAEEKFMTTHFDLGTKDSNAPRMYYHADVHTTGKAYIGYIGLHLNNTMTN
;
A
#
# COMPACT_ATOMS: atom_id res chain seq x y z
N MET A 1 -105.95 -14.13 57.39
CA MET A 1 -104.50 -14.46 57.32
C MET A 1 -104.05 -15.02 55.97
N LEU A 2 -104.89 -15.71 55.19
CA LEU A 2 -104.49 -16.28 53.88
C LEU A 2 -104.25 -15.26 52.75
N LYS A 3 -104.87 -14.08 52.78
CA LYS A 3 -104.71 -13.05 51.71
C LYS A 3 -103.38 -12.29 51.75
N ASN A 4 -102.75 -12.11 52.91
CA ASN A 4 -101.45 -11.42 53.01
C ASN A 4 -100.29 -12.32 52.59
N SER A 5 -100.33 -13.62 52.89
CA SER A 5 -99.27 -14.57 52.54
C SER A 5 -99.18 -14.86 51.04
N ALA A 6 -100.31 -14.86 50.32
CA ALA A 6 -100.31 -14.95 48.86
C ALA A 6 -99.76 -13.68 48.17
N ASN A 7 -99.98 -12.50 48.77
CA ASN A 7 -99.45 -11.23 48.25
C ASN A 7 -97.94 -11.08 48.49
N ASP A 8 -97.45 -11.62 49.62
CA ASP A 8 -96.03 -11.63 50.01
C ASP A 8 -95.21 -12.65 49.18
N MET A 9 -95.79 -13.83 48.89
CA MET A 9 -95.22 -14.79 47.93
C MET A 9 -95.22 -14.25 46.49
N GLY A 10 -96.22 -13.47 46.10
CA GLY A 10 -96.26 -12.80 44.78
C GLY A 10 -95.18 -11.72 44.64
N SER A 11 -94.95 -10.93 45.68
CA SER A 11 -93.91 -9.89 45.73
C SER A 11 -92.50 -10.48 45.70
N THR A 12 -92.25 -11.53 46.50
CA THR A 12 -90.96 -12.22 46.54
C THR A 12 -90.65 -12.96 45.22
N ALA A 13 -91.64 -13.58 44.59
CA ALA A 13 -91.47 -14.19 43.26
C ALA A 13 -91.15 -13.15 42.17
N GLN A 14 -91.77 -11.97 42.22
CA GLN A 14 -91.44 -10.85 41.33
C GLN A 14 -90.03 -10.31 41.55
N GLU A 15 -89.59 -10.22 42.79
CA GLU A 15 -88.25 -9.74 43.15
C GLU A 15 -87.16 -10.75 42.76
N ILE A 16 -87.40 -12.05 42.95
CA ILE A 16 -86.52 -13.12 42.45
C ILE A 16 -86.43 -13.04 40.93
N ALA A 17 -87.55 -12.96 40.20
CA ALA A 17 -87.53 -12.87 38.74
C ALA A 17 -86.78 -11.62 38.24
N ARG A 18 -86.92 -10.48 38.95
CA ARG A 18 -86.17 -9.26 38.65
C ARG A 18 -84.67 -9.42 38.88
N LEU A 19 -84.27 -10.03 39.98
CA LEU A 19 -82.86 -10.27 40.30
C LEU A 19 -82.24 -11.30 39.35
N THR A 20 -82.97 -12.35 38.96
CA THR A 20 -82.53 -13.32 37.96
C THR A 20 -82.31 -12.65 36.61
N ALA A 21 -83.23 -11.81 36.14
CA ALA A 21 -83.05 -11.05 34.91
C ALA A 21 -81.85 -10.08 34.98
N GLN A 22 -81.61 -9.44 36.12
CA GLN A 22 -80.43 -8.59 36.33
C GLN A 22 -79.12 -9.39 36.38
N LEU A 23 -79.15 -10.60 36.93
CA LEU A 23 -78.00 -11.50 36.93
C LEU A 23 -77.68 -11.99 35.52
N GLU A 24 -78.68 -12.42 34.74
CA GLU A 24 -78.52 -12.81 33.34
C GLU A 24 -77.96 -11.65 32.50
N GLU A 25 -78.49 -10.44 32.66
CA GLU A 25 -77.97 -9.24 31.98
C GLU A 25 -76.51 -8.95 32.36
N ARG A 26 -76.15 -9.09 33.65
CA ARG A 26 -74.76 -8.90 34.10
C ARG A 26 -73.83 -9.99 33.60
N THR A 27 -74.29 -11.24 33.53
CA THR A 27 -73.50 -12.35 32.98
C THR A 27 -73.22 -12.14 31.50
N LEU A 28 -74.22 -11.73 30.72
CA LEU A 28 -74.03 -11.36 29.30
C LEU A 28 -73.02 -10.22 29.13
N ARG A 29 -73.09 -9.18 29.97
CA ARG A 29 -72.10 -8.09 29.94
C ARG A 29 -70.70 -8.55 30.34
N LEU A 30 -70.57 -9.49 31.28
CA LEU A 30 -69.28 -10.05 31.68
C LEU A 30 -68.68 -10.89 30.55
N GLU A 31 -69.49 -11.69 29.85
CA GLU A 31 -69.06 -12.44 28.68
C GLU A 31 -68.59 -11.50 27.55
N GLU A 32 -69.33 -10.42 27.29
CA GLU A 32 -68.93 -9.40 26.29
C GLU A 32 -67.60 -8.72 26.66
N VAL A 33 -67.42 -8.34 27.93
CA VAL A 33 -66.17 -7.75 28.42
C VAL A 33 -65.01 -8.75 28.35
N SER A 34 -65.24 -10.03 28.68
CA SER A 34 -64.24 -11.08 28.57
C SER A 34 -63.78 -11.27 27.12
N ALA A 35 -64.72 -11.38 26.17
CA ALA A 35 -64.42 -11.49 24.76
C ALA A 35 -63.65 -10.27 24.23
N ARG A 36 -63.98 -9.07 24.73
CA ARG A 36 -63.26 -7.84 24.38
C ARG A 36 -61.85 -7.81 24.95
N LEU A 37 -61.63 -8.33 26.16
CA LEU A 37 -60.30 -8.43 26.76
C LEU A 37 -59.41 -9.40 25.99
N GLU A 38 -59.92 -10.58 25.63
CA GLU A 38 -59.21 -11.56 24.81
C GLU A 38 -58.81 -10.98 23.44
N ALA A 39 -59.72 -10.24 22.80
CA ALA A 39 -59.41 -9.55 21.54
C ALA A 39 -58.35 -8.45 21.71
N MET A 40 -58.33 -7.77 22.86
CA MET A 40 -57.35 -6.72 23.14
C MET A 40 -55.97 -7.30 23.47
N GLU A 41 -55.90 -8.44 24.17
CA GLU A 41 -54.65 -9.18 24.40
C GLU A 41 -54.05 -9.67 23.07
N ALA A 42 -54.85 -10.27 22.19
CA ALA A 42 -54.37 -10.69 20.87
C ALA A 42 -53.82 -9.53 20.02
N LEU A 43 -54.44 -8.35 20.09
CA LEU A 43 -53.94 -7.14 19.45
C LEU A 43 -52.64 -6.63 20.08
N LEU A 44 -52.49 -6.75 21.40
CA LEU A 44 -51.27 -6.35 22.10
C LEU A 44 -50.10 -7.23 21.67
N ASP A 45 -50.29 -8.56 21.63
CA ASP A 45 -49.28 -9.52 21.17
C ASP A 45 -48.85 -9.24 19.72
N GLU A 46 -49.81 -8.94 18.84
CA GLU A 46 -49.51 -8.58 17.45
C GLU A 46 -48.70 -7.26 17.37
N GLN A 47 -49.05 -6.26 18.18
CA GLN A 47 -48.31 -5.00 18.23
C GLN A 47 -46.90 -5.19 18.80
N GLU A 48 -46.74 -5.99 19.86
CA GLU A 48 -45.42 -6.30 20.43
C GLU A 48 -44.52 -6.97 19.38
N ALA A 49 -45.02 -7.99 18.68
CA ALA A 49 -44.28 -8.63 17.59
C ALA A 49 -43.95 -7.65 16.45
N ALA A 50 -44.86 -6.75 16.10
CA ALA A 50 -44.60 -5.70 15.09
C ALA A 50 -43.51 -4.72 15.56
N THR A 51 -43.52 -4.33 16.83
CA THR A 51 -42.49 -3.43 17.39
C THR A 51 -41.12 -4.09 17.43
N GLU A 52 -41.03 -5.38 17.78
CA GLU A 52 -39.76 -6.12 17.76
C GLU A 52 -39.19 -6.21 16.35
N ASN A 53 -40.04 -6.48 15.35
CA ASN A 53 -39.61 -6.52 13.95
C ASN A 53 -39.10 -5.15 13.47
N LEU A 54 -39.79 -4.06 13.80
CA LEU A 54 -39.36 -2.70 13.45
C LEU A 54 -38.08 -2.29 14.18
N GLN A 55 -37.88 -2.78 15.42
CA GLN A 55 -36.66 -2.56 16.17
C GLN A 55 -35.48 -3.25 15.49
N ALA A 56 -35.64 -4.52 15.10
CA ALA A 56 -34.62 -5.28 14.38
C ALA A 56 -34.29 -4.67 13.01
N GLU A 57 -35.29 -4.15 12.28
CA GLU A 57 -35.08 -3.43 11.03
C GLU A 57 -34.32 -2.12 11.24
N ASN A 58 -34.65 -1.35 12.29
CA ASN A 58 -33.90 -0.14 12.64
C ASN A 58 -32.45 -0.44 12.97
N ASP A 59 -32.18 -1.49 13.74
CA ASP A 59 -30.82 -1.88 14.09
C ASP A 59 -30.02 -2.25 12.83
N SER A 60 -30.62 -3.03 11.92
CA SER A 60 -29.99 -3.37 10.64
C SER A 60 -29.75 -2.15 9.74
N LEU A 61 -30.68 -1.18 9.72
CA LEU A 61 -30.51 0.05 8.96
C LEU A 61 -29.43 0.95 9.57
N ASN A 62 -29.33 1.01 10.90
CA ASN A 62 -28.29 1.76 11.59
C ASN A 62 -26.91 1.18 11.30
N ASP A 63 -26.75 -0.14 11.35
CA ASP A 63 -25.51 -0.81 10.97
C ASP A 63 -25.12 -0.46 9.52
N ARG A 64 -26.10 -0.48 8.60
CA ARG A 64 -25.86 -0.12 7.20
C ARG A 64 -25.48 1.36 7.01
N ILE A 65 -26.09 2.25 7.79
CA ILE A 65 -25.73 3.68 7.79
C ILE A 65 -24.27 3.84 8.22
N ASP A 66 -23.84 3.14 9.25
CA ASP A 66 -22.47 3.25 9.76
C ASP A 66 -21.44 2.65 8.79
N GLU A 67 -21.75 1.52 8.15
CA GLU A 67 -20.95 1.00 7.03
C GLU A 67 -20.81 2.02 5.89
N LEU A 68 -21.93 2.65 5.48
CA LEU A 68 -21.92 3.63 4.40
C LEU A 68 -21.12 4.88 4.77
N LYS A 69 -21.19 5.34 6.03
CA LYS A 69 -20.36 6.45 6.51
C LYS A 69 -18.87 6.10 6.43
N MET A 70 -18.48 4.91 6.92
CA MET A 70 -17.09 4.46 6.84
C MET A 70 -16.57 4.40 5.39
N CYS A 71 -17.39 3.88 4.47
CA CYS A 71 -17.05 3.83 3.05
C CYS A 71 -16.93 5.24 2.43
N ASN A 72 -17.81 6.16 2.84
CA ASN A 72 -17.77 7.55 2.37
C ASN A 72 -16.52 8.28 2.88
N ASP A 73 -16.15 8.09 4.16
CA ASP A 73 -14.95 8.67 4.75
C ASP A 73 -13.67 8.16 4.05
N ASP A 74 -13.60 6.85 3.76
CA ASP A 74 -12.50 6.24 3.00
C ASP A 74 -12.43 6.81 1.57
N LEU A 75 -13.57 6.93 0.90
CA LEU A 75 -13.63 7.50 -0.46
C LEU A 75 -13.23 8.97 -0.46
N HIS A 76 -13.62 9.75 0.54
CA HIS A 76 -13.21 11.15 0.70
C HIS A 76 -11.70 11.28 0.91
N LEU A 77 -11.11 10.40 1.72
CA LEU A 77 -9.65 10.36 1.92
C LEU A 77 -8.93 10.02 0.62
N SER A 78 -9.40 9.00 -0.11
CA SER A 78 -8.84 8.59 -1.40
C SER A 78 -8.96 9.69 -2.47
N LEU A 79 -10.10 10.39 -2.51
CA LEU A 79 -10.29 11.50 -3.43
C LEU A 79 -9.34 12.66 -3.11
N ALA A 80 -9.17 13.02 -1.84
CA ALA A 80 -8.26 14.08 -1.42
C ALA A 80 -6.80 13.75 -1.82
N GLN A 81 -6.37 12.51 -1.61
CA GLN A 81 -5.05 12.03 -2.05
C GLN A 81 -4.91 12.13 -3.58
N SER A 82 -5.92 11.65 -4.33
CA SER A 82 -5.88 11.72 -5.79
C SER A 82 -5.86 13.16 -6.33
N GLU A 83 -6.46 14.12 -5.63
CA GLU A 83 -6.40 15.54 -6.00
C GLU A 83 -5.03 16.15 -5.71
N GLU A 84 -4.39 15.78 -4.60
CA GLU A 84 -3.03 16.18 -4.25
C GLU A 84 -2.02 15.64 -5.28
N ASP A 85 -2.08 14.33 -5.57
CA ASP A 85 -1.27 13.68 -6.61
C ASP A 85 -1.41 14.39 -7.98
N ARG A 86 -2.64 14.81 -8.32
CA ARG A 86 -2.92 15.53 -9.56
C ARG A 86 -2.22 16.89 -9.58
N ILE A 87 -2.25 17.64 -8.47
CA ILE A 87 -1.59 18.94 -8.35
C ILE A 87 -0.07 18.79 -8.53
N ASP A 88 0.53 17.78 -7.89
CA ASP A 88 1.96 17.52 -7.97
C ASP A 88 2.38 17.10 -9.38
N ALA A 89 1.60 16.23 -10.03
CA ALA A 89 1.82 15.85 -11.43
C ALA A 89 1.78 17.06 -12.39
N TYR A 90 0.86 18.01 -12.17
CA TYR A 90 0.80 19.24 -12.96
C TYR A 90 2.02 20.14 -12.72
N ALA A 91 2.48 20.26 -11.47
CA ALA A 91 3.67 21.04 -11.13
C ALA A 91 4.94 20.44 -11.77
N TYR A 92 5.08 19.11 -11.72
CA TYR A 92 6.17 18.37 -12.35
C TYR A 92 6.19 18.55 -13.87
N LYS A 93 5.03 18.41 -14.53
CA LYS A 93 4.90 18.66 -15.97
C LYS A 93 5.32 20.07 -16.37
N ALA A 94 4.93 21.08 -15.59
CA ALA A 94 5.31 22.47 -15.84
C ALA A 94 6.83 22.72 -15.69
N GLN A 95 7.50 21.96 -14.83
CA GLN A 95 8.96 22.02 -14.69
C GLN A 95 9.66 21.37 -15.87
N LEU A 96 9.20 20.19 -16.32
CA LEU A 96 9.70 19.52 -17.53
C LEU A 96 9.56 20.41 -18.77
N GLU A 97 8.39 21.04 -18.96
CA GLU A 97 8.18 21.95 -20.09
C GLU A 97 9.15 23.13 -20.08
N LYS A 98 9.51 23.67 -18.91
CA LYS A 98 10.55 24.71 -18.78
C LYS A 98 11.96 24.20 -19.10
N PHE A 99 12.28 22.98 -18.65
CA PHE A 99 13.56 22.35 -18.92
C PHE A 99 13.79 22.15 -20.43
N TYR A 100 12.80 21.58 -21.12
CA TYR A 100 12.87 21.33 -22.57
C TYR A 100 12.71 22.58 -23.44
N ALA A 101 12.21 23.70 -22.89
CA ALA A 101 12.08 24.97 -23.62
C ALA A 101 13.39 25.76 -23.75
N THR A 102 14.49 25.33 -23.10
CA THR A 102 15.76 26.04 -23.14
C THR A 102 16.59 25.60 -24.37
N PRO A 103 16.92 26.49 -25.33
CA PRO A 103 17.67 26.10 -26.52
C PRO A 103 19.11 25.75 -26.15
N ARG A 104 19.51 24.51 -26.41
CA ARG A 104 20.86 23.99 -26.13
C ARG A 104 21.82 24.41 -27.25
N ASN A 105 22.46 25.56 -27.08
CA ASN A 105 23.60 25.99 -27.91
C ASN A 105 24.86 26.06 -27.04
N GLN A 106 25.60 24.95 -26.95
CA GLN A 106 27.06 24.88 -26.72
C GLN A 106 27.52 23.43 -26.61
N GLU A 107 28.75 23.15 -27.06
CA GLU A 107 29.39 21.83 -27.05
C GLU A 107 29.52 21.28 -25.62
N PRO A 108 29.36 19.96 -25.39
CA PRO A 108 29.11 19.42 -24.07
C PRO A 108 30.39 19.30 -23.25
N VAL A 109 30.44 20.04 -22.14
CA VAL A 109 31.18 19.65 -20.94
C VAL A 109 30.17 18.89 -20.08
N GLY A 110 30.47 17.64 -19.71
CA GLY A 110 29.58 16.82 -18.87
C GLY A 110 29.20 17.54 -17.57
N ILE A 111 27.96 17.37 -17.11
CA ILE A 111 27.50 17.98 -15.86
C ILE A 111 28.18 17.28 -14.69
N ASP A 112 28.78 18.07 -13.78
CA ASP A 112 29.33 17.55 -12.53
C ASP A 112 28.22 16.95 -11.67
N ILE A 113 28.49 15.80 -11.05
CA ILE A 113 27.48 15.01 -10.31
C ILE A 113 26.87 15.81 -9.17
N ASP A 114 27.67 16.66 -8.51
CA ASP A 114 27.20 17.51 -7.42
C ASP A 114 26.29 18.66 -7.90
N SER A 115 26.24 18.91 -9.21
CA SER A 115 25.33 19.86 -9.85
C SER A 115 24.04 19.20 -10.36
N ILE A 116 23.92 17.88 -10.33
CA ILE A 116 22.69 17.17 -10.69
C ILE A 116 21.70 17.33 -9.53
N PRO A 117 20.51 17.91 -9.74
CA PRO A 117 19.50 17.96 -8.68
C PRO A 117 19.11 16.53 -8.28
N THR A 118 18.87 16.30 -6.99
CA THR A 118 18.44 15.00 -6.49
C THR A 118 17.15 14.57 -7.21
N PRO A 119 17.16 13.47 -7.97
CA PRO A 119 15.99 12.98 -8.67
C PRO A 119 14.87 12.61 -7.70
N SER A 120 13.63 12.89 -8.07
CA SER A 120 12.46 12.59 -7.22
C SER A 120 11.82 11.24 -7.55
N SER A 121 12.26 10.55 -8.61
CA SER A 121 11.73 9.25 -9.02
C SER A 121 12.82 8.29 -9.47
N VAL A 122 12.57 6.99 -9.34
CA VAL A 122 13.43 5.94 -9.89
C VAL A 122 13.49 6.01 -11.41
N VAL A 123 12.37 6.35 -12.09
CA VAL A 123 12.35 6.55 -13.55
C VAL A 123 13.35 7.62 -13.98
N GLU A 124 13.36 8.77 -13.32
CA GLU A 124 14.31 9.86 -13.62
C GLU A 124 15.77 9.41 -13.47
N ILE A 125 16.07 8.62 -12.42
CA ILE A 125 17.42 8.06 -12.22
C ILE A 125 17.82 7.14 -13.38
N ILE A 126 16.90 6.30 -13.87
CA ILE A 126 17.17 5.44 -15.03
C ILE A 126 17.41 6.27 -16.30
N GLU A 127 16.65 7.36 -16.51
CA GLU A 127 16.84 8.25 -17.64
C GLU A 127 18.18 8.98 -17.58
N ILE A 128 18.59 9.46 -16.40
CA ILE A 128 19.92 10.05 -16.16
C ILE A 128 21.02 9.05 -16.49
N LEU A 129 20.90 7.80 -16.04
CA LEU A 129 21.89 6.75 -16.32
C LEU A 129 21.95 6.34 -17.80
N LYS A 130 20.90 6.61 -18.58
CA LYS A 130 20.87 6.36 -20.03
C LYS A 130 21.47 7.51 -20.86
N ASP A 131 21.34 8.74 -20.39
CA ASP A 131 21.84 9.92 -21.10
C ASP A 131 23.34 10.14 -20.83
N THR A 132 24.15 9.38 -21.56
CA THR A 132 25.61 9.46 -21.50
C THR A 132 26.17 10.78 -22.03
N ASP A 133 25.41 11.48 -22.88
CA ASP A 133 25.87 12.72 -23.49
C ASP A 133 25.78 13.90 -22.50
N THR A 134 24.68 13.97 -21.74
CA THR A 134 24.47 14.98 -20.70
C THR A 134 25.22 14.64 -19.42
N TYR A 135 25.14 13.38 -18.97
CA TYR A 135 25.67 12.92 -17.69
C TYR A 135 26.94 12.08 -17.86
N GLY A 136 27.81 12.51 -18.77
CA GLY A 136 29.06 11.82 -19.11
C GLY A 136 29.96 11.55 -17.90
N GLU A 137 30.03 12.46 -16.92
CA GLU A 137 30.84 12.26 -15.71
C GLU A 137 30.32 11.11 -14.83
N LEU A 138 29.00 11.00 -14.66
CA LEU A 138 28.39 9.89 -13.93
C LEU A 138 28.55 8.56 -14.69
N THR A 139 28.22 8.57 -15.97
CA THR A 139 28.20 7.38 -16.83
C THR A 139 29.59 6.91 -17.27
N LYS A 140 30.62 7.74 -17.03
CA LYS A 140 32.04 7.36 -17.13
C LYS A 140 32.34 6.12 -16.29
N TYR A 141 31.82 6.06 -15.06
CA TYR A 141 32.07 4.99 -14.10
C TYR A 141 30.88 4.05 -13.91
N ILE A 142 29.65 4.51 -14.14
CA ILE A 142 28.44 3.70 -13.94
C ILE A 142 27.81 3.32 -15.28
N VAL A 143 27.52 2.04 -15.46
CA VAL A 143 26.85 1.51 -16.66
C VAL A 143 25.61 0.74 -16.26
N LEU A 144 24.46 1.13 -16.81
CA LEU A 144 23.24 0.36 -16.71
C LEU A 144 23.18 -0.66 -17.86
N THR A 145 23.11 -1.95 -17.52
CA THR A 145 23.24 -3.03 -18.52
C THR A 145 21.94 -3.43 -19.21
N ASP A 146 20.81 -3.31 -18.51
CA ASP A 146 19.47 -3.61 -19.03
C ASP A 146 18.53 -2.43 -18.76
N ALA A 147 18.68 -1.38 -19.57
CA ALA A 147 17.98 -0.12 -19.36
C ALA A 147 16.46 -0.22 -19.58
N GLU A 148 16.00 -1.06 -20.52
CA GLU A 148 14.58 -1.24 -20.78
C GLU A 148 13.88 -1.93 -19.60
N LYS A 149 14.47 -3.01 -19.09
CA LYS A 149 13.92 -3.72 -17.94
C LYS A 149 14.01 -2.90 -16.66
N ALA A 150 15.10 -2.15 -16.48
CA ALA A 150 15.25 -1.23 -15.36
C ALA A 150 14.16 -0.14 -15.39
N LEU A 151 13.85 0.42 -16.56
CA LEU A 151 12.79 1.42 -16.71
C LEU A 151 11.39 0.83 -16.42
N ALA A 152 11.12 -0.38 -16.89
CA ALA A 152 9.86 -1.07 -16.59
C ALA A 152 9.69 -1.33 -15.08
N ASN A 153 10.75 -1.72 -14.39
CA ASN A 153 10.73 -1.90 -12.95
C ASN A 153 10.64 -0.56 -12.19
N ALA A 154 11.31 0.49 -12.69
CA ALA A 154 11.29 1.82 -12.10
C ALA A 154 9.86 2.36 -11.95
N ALA A 155 9.06 2.26 -13.02
CA ALA A 155 7.66 2.67 -12.97
C ALA A 155 6.83 1.93 -11.91
N ILE A 156 7.14 0.66 -11.64
CA ILE A 156 6.50 -0.14 -10.59
C ILE A 156 6.97 0.30 -9.20
N LEU A 157 8.25 0.66 -9.05
CA LEU A 157 8.81 1.13 -7.79
C LEU A 157 8.24 2.49 -7.42
N ASP A 158 8.19 3.43 -8.35
CA ASP A 158 7.65 4.77 -8.13
C ASP A 158 6.18 4.73 -7.70
N GLN A 159 5.36 3.85 -8.31
CA GLN A 159 3.97 3.65 -7.88
C GLN A 159 3.83 3.13 -6.44
N LYS A 160 4.84 2.44 -5.92
CA LYS A 160 4.85 1.87 -4.56
C LYS A 160 5.54 2.78 -3.55
N ASP A 161 6.21 3.83 -4.01
CA ASP A 161 7.06 4.69 -3.22
C ASP A 161 6.39 6.02 -2.94
N HIS A 162 5.39 6.01 -2.05
CA HIS A 162 4.60 7.21 -1.75
C HIS A 162 5.36 8.34 -1.03
N LEU A 163 6.65 8.14 -0.70
CA LEU A 163 7.47 9.09 0.07
C LEU A 163 8.85 9.33 -0.58
N ASP A 164 9.02 8.95 -1.85
CA ASP A 164 10.27 9.05 -2.61
C ASP A 164 11.49 8.39 -1.94
N ILE A 165 11.25 7.43 -1.03
CA ILE A 165 12.29 6.78 -0.23
C ILE A 165 13.19 5.92 -1.12
N TYR A 166 12.62 5.15 -2.05
CA TYR A 166 13.36 4.33 -2.99
C TYR A 166 14.14 5.18 -3.99
N ALA A 167 13.57 6.28 -4.49
CA ALA A 167 14.27 7.20 -5.37
C ALA A 167 15.48 7.82 -4.67
N GLN A 168 15.30 8.41 -3.49
CA GLN A 168 16.39 8.98 -2.68
C GLN A 168 17.46 7.93 -2.38
N ASN A 169 17.05 6.75 -1.90
CA ASN A 169 17.96 5.68 -1.54
C ASN A 169 18.74 5.12 -2.73
N LEU A 170 18.10 5.02 -3.89
CA LEU A 170 18.74 4.59 -5.12
C LEU A 170 19.75 5.62 -5.59
N TRP A 171 19.37 6.89 -5.61
CA TRP A 171 20.27 7.98 -6.03
C TRP A 171 21.52 8.02 -5.17
N GLU A 172 21.38 8.03 -3.84
CA GLU A 172 22.50 7.96 -2.90
C GLU A 172 23.41 6.77 -3.20
N THR A 173 22.81 5.60 -3.50
CA THR A 173 23.55 4.38 -3.78
C THR A 173 24.34 4.46 -5.09
N VAL A 174 23.72 4.97 -6.16
CA VAL A 174 24.36 5.18 -7.47
C VAL A 174 25.54 6.13 -7.33
N VAL A 175 25.34 7.22 -6.61
CA VAL A 175 26.33 8.25 -6.35
C VAL A 175 27.52 7.72 -5.52
N VAL A 176 27.25 6.95 -4.46
CA VAL A 176 28.31 6.30 -3.67
C VAL A 176 29.06 5.24 -4.48
N LEU A 177 28.35 4.49 -5.33
CA LEU A 177 28.98 3.50 -6.21
C LEU A 177 29.91 4.19 -7.23
N HIS A 178 29.49 5.33 -7.77
CA HIS A 178 30.33 6.17 -8.63
C HIS A 178 31.61 6.58 -7.90
N ASP A 179 31.45 7.16 -6.71
CA ASP A 179 32.59 7.66 -5.92
C ASP A 179 33.56 6.54 -5.54
N TYR A 180 33.06 5.35 -5.22
CA TYR A 180 33.90 4.17 -4.98
C TYR A 180 34.73 3.77 -6.20
N VAL A 181 34.11 3.71 -7.39
CA VAL A 181 34.83 3.36 -8.62
C VAL A 181 35.87 4.43 -8.93
N LYS A 182 35.50 5.71 -8.79
CA LYS A 182 36.43 6.84 -8.91
C LYS A 182 37.60 6.72 -7.92
N GLU A 183 37.35 6.35 -6.67
CA GLU A 183 38.40 6.15 -5.66
C GLU A 183 39.37 5.02 -6.05
N CYS A 184 38.85 3.93 -6.64
CA CYS A 184 39.69 2.84 -7.13
C CYS A 184 40.54 3.27 -8.34
N VAL A 185 39.95 3.99 -9.29
CA VAL A 185 40.58 4.33 -10.58
C VAL A 185 41.53 5.53 -10.46
N GLU A 186 41.13 6.58 -9.76
CA GLU A 186 41.88 7.85 -9.69
C GLU A 186 42.81 7.92 -8.48
N TYR A 187 42.39 7.38 -7.33
CA TYR A 187 43.16 7.46 -6.07
C TYR A 187 43.83 6.14 -5.67
N GLY A 188 43.62 5.07 -6.46
CA GLY A 188 44.30 3.79 -6.30
C GLY A 188 43.84 2.99 -5.08
N PHE A 189 42.60 3.21 -4.60
CA PHE A 189 42.04 2.43 -3.50
C PHE A 189 41.99 0.94 -3.83
N GLN A 190 42.43 0.11 -2.88
CA GLN A 190 42.46 -1.34 -3.00
C GLN A 190 41.48 -1.96 -2.00
N GLY A 191 40.35 -2.44 -2.49
CA GLY A 191 39.34 -3.08 -1.66
C GLY A 191 37.99 -3.19 -2.35
N ASN A 192 37.09 -3.94 -1.71
CA ASN A 192 35.69 -3.98 -2.14
C ASN A 192 34.91 -2.78 -1.58
N LEU A 193 33.70 -2.55 -2.11
CA LEU A 193 32.86 -1.44 -1.69
C LEU A 193 32.56 -1.46 -0.18
N HIS A 194 32.45 -2.62 0.45
CA HIS A 194 32.21 -2.68 1.89
C HIS A 194 33.40 -2.13 2.70
N MET A 195 34.64 -2.38 2.25
CA MET A 195 35.84 -1.77 2.84
C MET A 195 35.86 -0.26 2.63
N TYR A 196 35.50 0.20 1.42
CA TYR A 196 35.38 1.63 1.11
C TYR A 196 34.39 2.33 2.04
N LEU A 197 33.24 1.70 2.37
CA LEU A 197 32.24 2.27 3.28
C LEU A 197 32.67 2.34 4.75
N LEU A 198 33.73 1.62 5.13
CA LEU A 198 34.26 1.60 6.50
C LEU A 198 35.49 2.49 6.66
N ASP A 199 36.20 2.78 5.58
CA ASP A 199 37.44 3.55 5.59
C ASP A 199 37.15 5.05 5.76
N LYS A 200 37.77 5.70 6.73
CA LYS A 200 37.59 7.14 6.99
C LYS A 200 38.54 8.03 6.19
N GLY A 201 39.48 7.45 5.44
CA GLY A 201 40.46 8.15 4.63
C GLY A 201 40.08 8.34 3.16
N VAL A 202 38.89 7.90 2.74
CA VAL A 202 38.41 8.03 1.35
C VAL A 202 37.90 9.44 1.08
N HIS A 203 37.94 9.87 -0.19
CA HIS A 203 37.56 11.21 -0.59
C HIS A 203 36.05 11.34 -0.86
N GLY A 204 35.45 10.27 -1.37
CA GLY A 204 34.07 10.27 -1.82
C GLY A 204 33.02 10.07 -0.72
N ARG A 205 31.75 10.14 -1.13
CA ARG A 205 30.60 9.93 -0.24
C ARG A 205 30.54 8.49 0.25
N GLN A 206 29.96 8.32 1.43
CA GLN A 206 29.75 7.01 2.05
C GLN A 206 28.32 6.90 2.58
N LEU A 207 27.77 5.69 2.50
CA LEU A 207 26.50 5.32 3.11
C LEU A 207 26.70 4.36 4.28
N ALA A 208 25.65 4.12 5.05
CA ALA A 208 25.69 3.16 6.15
C ALA A 208 25.98 1.73 5.65
N PRO A 209 27.06 1.05 6.11
CA PRO A 209 27.48 -0.25 5.56
C PRO A 209 26.45 -1.36 5.62
N ASN A 210 25.43 -1.25 6.49
CA ASN A 210 24.36 -2.23 6.64
C ASN A 210 23.41 -2.32 5.43
N ARG A 211 23.31 -1.26 4.62
CA ARG A 211 22.52 -1.22 3.37
C ARG A 211 23.20 -1.99 2.23
N HIS A 212 24.52 -2.18 2.31
CA HIS A 212 25.29 -2.96 1.35
C HIS A 212 25.35 -4.44 1.76
N LYS A 213 25.00 -5.34 0.85
CA LYS A 213 25.16 -6.78 1.00
C LYS A 213 26.23 -7.29 0.04
N ALA A 214 27.35 -7.73 0.60
CA ALA A 214 28.49 -8.23 -0.17
C ALA A 214 28.18 -9.55 -0.92
N ASN A 215 27.16 -10.30 -0.49
CA ASN A 215 26.78 -11.55 -1.10
C ASN A 215 25.30 -11.89 -0.86
N GLU A 216 24.80 -12.84 -1.63
CA GLU A 216 23.50 -13.47 -1.46
C GLU A 216 23.56 -14.67 -0.50
N SER A 217 22.40 -15.05 0.05
CA SER A 217 22.30 -16.22 0.94
C SER A 217 22.74 -17.51 0.24
N GLU A 218 23.31 -18.45 1.00
CA GLU A 218 23.78 -19.74 0.45
C GLU A 218 22.64 -20.53 -0.23
N THR A 219 21.41 -20.40 0.29
CA THR A 219 20.20 -20.99 -0.30
C THR A 219 19.87 -20.44 -1.69
N VAL A 220 20.17 -19.17 -1.97
CA VAL A 220 20.04 -18.57 -3.30
C VAL A 220 21.13 -19.09 -4.23
N ARG A 221 22.36 -19.20 -3.72
CA ARG A 221 23.54 -19.61 -4.49
C ARG A 221 23.52 -21.08 -4.87
N SER A 222 22.91 -21.95 -4.08
CA SER A 222 22.83 -23.39 -4.36
C SER A 222 21.67 -23.78 -5.29
N ASN A 223 20.69 -22.90 -5.52
CA ASN A 223 19.52 -23.17 -6.35
C ASN A 223 19.68 -22.61 -7.78
N PRO A 224 19.75 -23.46 -8.83
CA PRO A 224 19.94 -23.01 -10.21
C PRO A 224 18.90 -22.00 -10.72
N LYS A 225 17.63 -22.13 -10.32
CA LYS A 225 16.56 -21.20 -10.72
C LYS A 225 16.79 -19.81 -10.15
N ARG A 226 17.18 -19.73 -8.87
CA ARG A 226 17.44 -18.46 -8.16
C ARG A 226 18.74 -17.80 -8.60
N ARG A 227 19.74 -18.60 -9.01
CA ARG A 227 20.95 -18.10 -9.66
C ARG A 227 20.63 -17.42 -10.98
N ARG A 228 19.77 -18.04 -11.80
CA ARG A 228 19.38 -17.49 -13.11
C ARG A 228 18.66 -16.13 -12.97
N GLU A 229 17.82 -15.95 -11.95
CA GLU A 229 17.16 -14.66 -11.68
C GLU A 229 18.15 -13.52 -11.36
N ARG A 230 19.36 -13.86 -10.88
CA ARG A 230 20.44 -12.93 -10.51
C ARG A 230 21.59 -12.95 -11.51
N THR A 231 21.34 -13.50 -12.69
CA THR A 231 22.27 -13.48 -13.82
C THR A 231 21.76 -12.42 -14.78
N PHE A 232 22.57 -11.38 -14.99
CA PHE A 232 22.19 -10.18 -15.73
C PHE A 232 23.12 -10.00 -16.93
N PRO A 233 22.65 -9.39 -18.03
CA PRO A 233 23.50 -9.12 -19.18
C PRO A 233 24.67 -8.21 -18.78
N VAL A 234 25.84 -8.45 -19.37
CA VAL A 234 27.01 -7.58 -19.24
C VAL A 234 27.75 -7.51 -20.58
N PRO A 235 28.53 -6.44 -20.84
CA PRO A 235 29.39 -6.39 -22.02
C PRO A 235 30.38 -7.55 -22.05
N LYS A 236 30.73 -8.01 -23.25
CA LYS A 236 31.67 -9.11 -23.49
C LYS A 236 33.06 -8.92 -22.85
N GLU A 237 33.48 -7.67 -22.66
CA GLU A 237 34.71 -7.31 -21.96
C GLU A 237 34.70 -7.68 -20.46
N VAL A 238 33.51 -7.75 -19.84
CA VAL A 238 33.31 -8.09 -18.42
C VAL A 238 33.18 -9.60 -18.21
N ASP A 239 32.48 -10.27 -19.12
CA ASP A 239 32.34 -11.73 -19.14
C ASP A 239 32.13 -12.20 -20.60
N ALA A 240 32.88 -13.23 -21.01
CA ALA A 240 32.79 -13.77 -22.36
C ALA A 240 31.42 -14.39 -22.69
N ALA A 241 30.64 -14.76 -21.67
CA ALA A 241 29.28 -15.25 -21.81
C ALA A 241 28.23 -14.14 -22.00
N GLU A 242 28.64 -12.86 -21.93
CA GLU A 242 27.77 -11.67 -21.99
C GLU A 242 26.68 -11.63 -20.90
N GLU A 243 26.84 -12.46 -19.87
CA GLU A 243 25.99 -12.51 -18.69
C GLU A 243 26.83 -12.75 -17.43
N LYS A 244 26.41 -12.17 -16.30
CA LYS A 244 27.13 -12.29 -15.04
C LYS A 244 26.19 -12.56 -13.88
N PHE A 245 26.54 -13.56 -13.08
CA PHE A 245 25.87 -13.84 -11.82
C PHE A 245 26.28 -12.80 -10.77
N MET A 246 25.39 -11.85 -10.48
CA MET A 246 25.62 -10.77 -9.53
C MET A 246 24.95 -11.10 -8.19
N THR A 247 25.75 -11.22 -7.14
CA THR A 247 25.26 -11.46 -5.77
C THR A 247 25.33 -10.23 -4.90
N THR A 248 26.18 -9.28 -5.26
CA THR A 248 26.38 -8.04 -4.52
C THR A 248 25.21 -7.10 -4.79
N HIS A 249 24.59 -6.58 -3.74
CA HIS A 249 23.41 -5.74 -3.88
C HIS A 249 23.26 -4.74 -2.75
N PHE A 250 22.41 -3.74 -3.01
CA PHE A 250 21.93 -2.80 -2.02
C PHE A 250 20.46 -3.03 -1.70
N ASP A 251 20.13 -2.81 -0.43
CA ASP A 251 18.76 -2.68 0.04
C ASP A 251 18.33 -1.20 -0.09
N LEU A 252 17.26 -0.96 -0.84
CA LEU A 252 16.71 0.38 -1.07
C LEU A 252 15.58 0.73 -0.09
N GLY A 253 15.19 -0.21 0.78
CA GLY A 253 14.18 0.01 1.82
C GLY A 253 14.79 0.34 3.18
N THR A 254 13.92 0.62 4.14
CA THR A 254 14.33 1.00 5.50
C THR A 254 14.43 -0.19 6.44
N LYS A 255 13.49 -1.17 6.39
CA LYS A 255 13.47 -2.36 7.28
C LYS A 255 12.72 -3.60 6.75
N ASP A 256 12.26 -3.64 5.51
CA ASP A 256 11.44 -4.76 5.01
C ASP A 256 12.27 -5.82 4.29
N SER A 257 12.01 -7.09 4.61
CA SER A 257 12.55 -8.25 3.90
C SER A 257 12.22 -8.29 2.40
N ASN A 258 11.17 -7.59 1.95
CA ASN A 258 10.76 -7.48 0.55
C ASN A 258 11.17 -6.15 -0.11
N ALA A 259 12.07 -5.39 0.51
CA ALA A 259 12.53 -4.12 -0.03
C ALA A 259 13.14 -4.25 -1.44
N PRO A 260 12.94 -3.25 -2.31
CA PRO A 260 13.59 -3.21 -3.61
C PRO A 260 15.11 -3.31 -3.50
N ARG A 261 15.74 -3.85 -4.55
CA ARG A 261 17.17 -4.08 -4.60
C ARG A 261 17.81 -3.51 -5.85
N MET A 262 19.05 -3.06 -5.69
CA MET A 262 19.97 -2.80 -6.78
C MET A 262 21.09 -3.83 -6.78
N TYR A 263 21.18 -4.68 -7.81
CA TYR A 263 22.31 -5.60 -8.00
C TYR A 263 23.34 -4.96 -8.92
N TYR A 264 24.61 -5.13 -8.55
CA TYR A 264 25.71 -4.56 -9.33
C TYR A 264 26.93 -5.48 -9.35
N HIS A 265 27.80 -5.24 -10.33
CA HIS A 265 29.14 -5.79 -10.43
C HIS A 265 30.14 -4.67 -10.67
N ALA A 266 31.04 -4.43 -9.72
CA ALA A 266 32.14 -3.48 -9.90
C ALA A 266 33.37 -4.19 -10.48
N ASP A 267 33.72 -3.85 -11.71
CA ASP A 267 34.90 -4.36 -12.43
C ASP A 267 35.98 -3.27 -12.51
N VAL A 268 36.41 -2.81 -11.33
CA VAL A 268 37.33 -1.68 -11.17
C VAL A 268 38.73 -1.93 -11.73
N HIS A 269 39.14 -3.19 -11.85
CA HIS A 269 40.49 -3.54 -12.31
C HIS A 269 40.58 -3.79 -13.82
N THR A 270 39.49 -4.21 -14.46
CA THR A 270 39.50 -4.54 -15.89
C THR A 270 38.99 -3.37 -16.72
N THR A 271 37.77 -2.90 -16.41
CA THR A 271 37.11 -1.84 -17.18
C THR A 271 37.08 -0.50 -16.45
N GLY A 272 37.33 -0.50 -15.14
CA GLY A 272 37.25 0.71 -14.32
C GLY A 272 35.81 1.19 -14.14
N LYS A 273 34.82 0.29 -14.24
CA LYS A 273 33.39 0.62 -14.21
C LYS A 273 32.62 -0.28 -13.25
N ALA A 274 31.48 0.21 -12.79
CA ALA A 274 30.45 -0.60 -12.14
C ALA A 274 29.24 -0.76 -13.05
N TYR A 275 28.82 -2.01 -13.18
CA TYR A 275 27.69 -2.44 -14.00
C TYR A 275 26.50 -2.71 -13.10
N ILE A 276 25.43 -1.94 -13.27
CA ILE A 276 24.16 -2.18 -12.59
C ILE A 276 23.37 -3.18 -13.45
N GLY A 277 23.15 -4.37 -12.88
CA GLY A 277 22.47 -5.49 -13.54
C GLY A 277 20.96 -5.49 -13.33
N TYR A 278 20.50 -4.93 -12.21
CA TYR A 278 19.09 -4.94 -11.85
C TYR A 278 18.75 -3.84 -10.86
N ILE A 279 17.65 -3.16 -11.11
CA ILE A 279 16.94 -2.30 -10.16
C ILE A 279 15.48 -2.78 -10.19
N GLY A 280 14.91 -3.09 -9.04
CA GLY A 280 13.53 -3.58 -8.98
C GLY A 280 13.17 -4.20 -7.64
N LEU A 281 11.96 -4.77 -7.58
CA LEU A 281 11.45 -5.47 -6.41
C LEU A 281 12.36 -6.63 -6.00
N HIS A 282 12.24 -7.04 -4.74
CA HIS A 282 12.98 -8.19 -4.21
C HIS A 282 12.75 -9.46 -5.07
N LEU A 283 13.83 -10.03 -5.63
CA LEU A 283 13.78 -11.29 -6.40
C LEU A 283 13.47 -12.49 -5.50
N ASN A 284 12.64 -13.42 -5.98
CA ASN A 284 12.08 -14.53 -5.20
C ASN A 284 13.14 -15.32 -4.38
N ASN A 285 12.86 -15.51 -3.09
CA ASN A 285 13.68 -16.34 -2.19
C ASN A 285 12.88 -17.40 -1.40
N THR A 286 11.59 -17.57 -1.66
CA THR A 286 10.73 -18.56 -0.97
C THR A 286 9.68 -19.10 -1.93
N MET A 287 9.39 -20.40 -1.79
CA MET A 287 8.33 -21.07 -2.54
C MET A 287 6.99 -20.40 -2.20
N THR A 288 6.34 -19.79 -3.19
CA THR A 288 4.87 -19.74 -3.18
C THR A 288 4.39 -21.12 -3.63
N ASN A 289 3.81 -21.85 -2.69
CA ASN A 289 2.85 -22.90 -3.00
C ASN A 289 1.48 -22.24 -3.18
#